data_AF-A0A1X7UMM7-F1
#
_entry.id   AF-A0A1X7UMM7-F1
#
_cell.length_a   1.000
_cell.length_b   1.000
_cell.length_c   1.000
_cell.angle_alpha   90.00
_cell.angle_beta   90.00
_cell.angle_gamma   90.00
#
_symmetry.space_group_name_H-M   'P 1'
#
loop_
_entity.id
_entity.type
_entity.pdbx_description
1 polymer ?
#
loop_
_entity_poly.entity_id
_entity_poly.type
_entity_poly.pdbx_seq_one_letter_code
_entity_poly.pdbx_strand_id
1 'polypeptide(L)'
;MHLEDIFETDEWFGSKNILFVGDHLQFPPVNVKTRLGAANAVNIWKETVEYDELTINERQKGDTTFFKMLDSVRHGCLTDDTIDTLKSRVFNVSIQEKYKELESEGTNPPICLFSKVDACQKINELMLESLETEKIELACVDVVDESGSTAKFDKKREKN
;
A
#
# COMPACT_ATOMS: atom_id res chain seq x y z
N MET A 1 -18.10 -6.99 20.08
CA MET A 1 -17.04 -7.60 20.90
C MET A 1 -16.00 -6.53 21.07
N HIS A 2 -16.02 -5.89 22.22
CA HIS A 2 -15.04 -4.87 22.61
C HIS A 2 -13.79 -5.58 23.14
N LEU A 3 -12.64 -4.91 23.13
CA LEU A 3 -11.40 -5.48 23.68
C LEU A 3 -11.56 -5.78 25.18
N GLU A 4 -12.35 -4.97 25.88
CA GLU A 4 -12.73 -5.17 27.29
C GLU A 4 -13.40 -6.53 27.51
N ASP A 5 -14.30 -6.95 26.60
CA ASP A 5 -14.99 -8.25 26.68
C ASP A 5 -14.04 -9.45 26.49
N ILE A 6 -12.89 -9.24 25.84
CA ILE A 6 -11.93 -10.30 25.49
C ILE A 6 -10.84 -10.42 26.56
N PHE A 7 -10.35 -9.27 27.03
CA PHE A 7 -9.22 -9.22 27.95
C PHE A 7 -9.63 -8.99 29.41
N GLU A 8 -10.93 -8.82 29.67
CA GLU A 8 -11.50 -8.62 31.01
C GLU A 8 -10.86 -7.41 31.74
N THR A 9 -10.56 -6.35 30.98
CA THR A 9 -9.93 -5.11 31.49
C THR A 9 -10.35 -3.90 30.67
N ASP A 10 -10.51 -2.76 31.34
CA ASP A 10 -10.79 -1.44 30.77
C ASP A 10 -9.52 -0.65 30.41
N GLU A 11 -8.34 -1.23 30.66
CA GLU A 11 -7.06 -0.64 30.28
C GLU A 11 -6.88 -0.57 28.76
N TRP A 12 -6.18 0.46 28.30
CA TRP A 12 -5.93 0.69 26.88
C TRP A 12 -5.38 -0.56 26.19
N PHE A 13 -6.01 -0.91 25.07
CA PHE A 13 -5.66 -2.08 24.26
C PHE A 13 -5.62 -3.41 25.02
N GLY A 14 -6.32 -3.56 26.15
CA GLY A 14 -6.31 -4.80 26.93
C GLY A 14 -4.99 -5.01 27.67
N SER A 15 -4.37 -3.93 28.17
CA SER A 15 -3.03 -3.95 28.79
C SER A 15 -1.92 -4.47 27.88
N LYS A 16 -2.03 -4.26 26.56
CA LYS A 16 -1.03 -4.67 25.57
C LYS A 16 -0.17 -3.48 25.16
N ASN A 17 1.14 -3.72 25.06
CA ASN A 17 2.05 -2.77 24.44
C ASN A 17 1.88 -2.84 22.93
N ILE A 18 1.51 -1.71 22.31
CA ILE A 18 1.28 -1.61 20.87
C ILE A 18 2.35 -0.71 20.26
N LEU A 19 2.99 -1.18 19.19
CA LEU A 19 3.90 -0.40 18.37
C LEU A 19 3.21 -0.07 17.04
N PHE A 20 3.06 1.22 16.76
CA PHE A 20 2.55 1.71 15.49
C PHE A 20 3.70 2.10 14.58
N VAL A 21 3.68 1.62 13.33
CA VAL A 21 4.66 1.96 12.30
C VAL A 21 3.92 2.27 11.01
N GLY A 22 4.21 3.42 10.40
CA GLY A 22 3.60 3.81 9.15
C GLY A 22 4.00 5.21 8.71
N ASP A 23 3.61 5.56 7.49
CA ASP A 23 3.79 6.89 6.93
C ASP A 23 2.44 7.41 6.43
N HIS A 24 1.90 8.38 7.17
CA HIS A 24 0.57 8.96 6.89
C HIS A 24 0.53 9.73 5.57
N LEU A 25 1.68 10.09 5.00
CA LEU A 25 1.78 10.79 3.72
C LEU A 25 1.87 9.85 2.51
N GLN A 26 1.82 8.53 2.72
CA GLN A 26 1.73 7.56 1.63
C GLN A 26 0.26 7.38 1.19
N PHE A 27 -0.27 6.16 1.22
CA PHE A 27 -1.63 5.88 0.77
C PHE A 27 -2.63 5.95 1.93
N PRO A 28 -3.78 6.64 1.76
CA PRO A 28 -4.85 6.60 2.74
C PRO A 28 -5.55 5.23 2.73
N PRO A 29 -6.31 4.89 3.78
CA PRO A 29 -7.12 3.68 3.79
C PRO A 29 -8.10 3.63 2.63
N VAL A 30 -8.31 2.43 2.06
CA VAL A 30 -9.25 2.22 0.96
C VAL A 30 -10.68 2.37 1.49
N ASN A 31 -11.49 3.25 0.90
CA ASN A 31 -12.87 3.52 1.28
C ASN A 31 -13.06 4.07 2.71
N VAL A 32 -12.41 5.19 3.02
CA VAL A 32 -12.81 6.00 4.19
C VAL A 32 -14.17 6.62 3.89
N LYS A 33 -15.26 5.96 4.31
CA LYS A 33 -16.50 6.67 4.58
C LYS A 33 -16.19 7.53 5.79
N THR A 34 -15.97 8.82 5.59
CA THR A 34 -15.84 9.81 6.67
C THR A 34 -17.13 9.81 7.48
N ARG A 35 -17.22 8.93 8.48
CA ARG A 35 -18.12 9.15 9.61
C ARG A 35 -17.51 10.28 10.41
N LEU A 36 -17.80 11.50 10.00
CA LEU A 36 -17.58 12.69 10.80
C LEU A 36 -18.53 12.58 12.00
N GLY A 37 -18.07 12.02 13.12
CA GLY A 37 -19.02 11.65 14.16
C GLY A 37 -18.40 11.13 15.43
N ALA A 38 -17.90 12.06 16.25
CA ALA A 38 -18.11 12.12 17.70
C ALA A 38 -17.25 13.27 18.24
N ALA A 39 -17.84 14.43 18.49
CA ALA A 39 -17.13 15.59 19.07
C ALA A 39 -16.51 15.28 20.46
N ASN A 40 -16.93 14.18 21.09
CA ASN A 40 -16.48 13.73 22.40
C ASN A 40 -15.72 12.39 22.34
N ALA A 41 -15.31 11.91 21.16
CA ALA A 41 -14.50 10.70 21.09
C ALA A 41 -13.07 10.97 21.58
N VAL A 42 -12.56 10.08 22.43
CA VAL A 42 -11.18 10.10 22.90
C VAL A 42 -10.23 9.98 21.72
N ASN A 43 -9.24 10.88 21.64
CA ASN A 43 -8.20 10.80 20.63
C ASN A 43 -7.01 10.01 21.18
N ILE A 44 -7.05 8.70 20.98
CA ILE A 44 -6.02 7.76 21.45
C ILE A 44 -4.61 8.15 21.00
N TRP A 45 -4.46 8.73 19.80
CA TRP A 45 -3.15 9.15 19.29
C TRP A 45 -2.53 10.25 20.12
N LYS A 46 -3.36 11.14 20.68
CA LYS A 46 -2.90 12.23 21.52
C LYS A 46 -2.73 11.80 22.98
N GLU A 47 -3.56 10.87 23.45
CA GLU A 47 -3.67 10.55 24.87
C GLU A 47 -2.76 9.39 25.30
N THR A 48 -2.44 8.45 24.40
CA THR A 48 -1.76 7.20 24.79
C THR A 48 -0.51 6.87 23.99
N VAL A 49 -0.27 7.56 22.87
CA VAL A 49 0.81 7.19 21.93
C VAL A 49 1.97 8.17 22.03
N GLU A 50 3.16 7.64 22.32
CA GLU A 50 4.42 8.35 22.14
C GLU A 50 4.84 8.29 20.66
N TYR A 51 5.34 9.41 20.14
CA TYR A 51 5.67 9.56 18.73
C TYR A 51 7.14 9.86 18.52
N ASP A 52 7.80 9.02 17.73
CA ASP A 52 9.17 9.20 17.26
C ASP A 52 9.21 9.20 15.73
N GLU A 53 9.99 10.12 15.16
CA GLU A 53 10.16 10.24 13.71
C GLU A 53 11.50 9.63 13.24
N LEU A 54 11.44 8.78 12.22
CA LEU A 54 12.63 8.30 11.51
C LEU A 54 13.00 9.30 10.40
N THR A 55 14.19 9.87 10.48
CA THR A 55 14.66 10.94 9.57
C THR A 55 15.65 10.46 8.50
N ILE A 56 16.19 9.26 8.62
CA ILE A 56 17.21 8.72 7.70
C ILE A 56 16.55 7.80 6.67
N ASN A 57 16.72 8.14 5.38
CA ASN A 57 16.29 7.30 4.27
C ASN A 57 17.43 6.41 3.77
N GLU A 58 17.33 5.11 4.08
CA GLU A 58 18.31 4.11 3.65
C GLU A 58 18.07 3.59 2.21
N ARG A 59 16.86 3.75 1.66
CA ARG A 59 16.50 3.24 0.32
C ARG A 59 17.22 3.99 -0.79
N GLN A 60 17.34 5.31 -0.68
CA GLN A 60 18.05 6.18 -1.63
C GLN A 60 19.43 6.60 -1.12
N LYS A 61 20.07 5.79 -0.26
CA LYS A 61 21.35 6.13 0.35
C LYS A 61 22.41 6.40 -0.72
N GLY A 62 23.04 7.56 -0.63
CA GLY A 62 24.08 8.00 -1.57
C GLY A 62 23.59 8.89 -2.72
N ASP A 63 22.28 8.94 -2.98
CA ASP A 63 21.69 9.84 -3.97
C ASP A 63 20.89 10.97 -3.31
N THR A 64 21.61 12.02 -2.91
CA THR A 64 21.00 13.18 -2.24
C THR A 64 20.07 13.98 -3.14
N THR A 65 20.27 13.95 -4.45
CA THR A 65 19.42 14.65 -5.41
C THR A 65 18.07 13.95 -5.52
N PHE A 66 18.07 12.63 -5.71
CA PHE A 66 16.84 11.86 -5.80
C PHE A 66 16.08 11.84 -4.47
N PHE A 67 16.78 11.76 -3.33
CA PHE A 67 16.16 11.90 -2.01
C PHE A 67 15.37 13.21 -1.87
N LYS A 68 15.98 14.36 -2.19
CA LYS A 68 15.31 15.67 -2.10
C LYS A 68 14.08 15.78 -3.00
N MET A 69 14.15 15.20 -4.20
CA MET A 69 13.01 15.15 -5.10
C MET A 69 11.86 14.33 -4.50
N LEU A 70 12.14 13.14 -3.95
CA LEU A 70 11.12 12.29 -3.32
C LEU A 70 10.52 12.93 -2.05
N ASP A 71 11.34 13.60 -1.25
CA ASP A 71 10.87 14.33 -0.07
C ASP A 71 9.94 15.50 -0.46
N SER A 72 10.25 16.19 -1.57
CA SER A 72 9.40 17.24 -2.13
C SER A 72 8.06 16.67 -2.63
N VAL A 73 8.08 15.50 -3.29
CA VAL A 73 6.86 14.77 -3.71
C VAL A 73 6.01 14.41 -2.49
N ARG A 74 6.62 13.87 -1.43
CA ARG A 74 5.94 13.45 -0.19
C ARG A 74 5.17 14.60 0.47
N HIS A 75 5.74 15.80 0.48
CA HIS A 75 5.11 16.99 1.06
C HIS A 75 4.21 17.77 0.07
N GLY A 76 4.18 17.38 -1.20
CA GLY A 76 3.44 18.10 -2.25
C GLY A 76 4.09 19.42 -2.69
N CYS A 77 5.38 19.62 -2.42
CA CYS A 77 6.13 20.85 -2.66
C CYS A 77 7.07 20.72 -3.88
N LEU A 78 6.52 20.37 -5.05
CA LEU A 78 7.30 20.13 -6.26
C LEU A 78 7.86 21.44 -6.86
N THR A 79 9.14 21.43 -7.23
CA THR A 79 9.77 22.48 -8.05
C THR A 79 9.66 22.18 -9.54
N ASP A 80 9.75 23.20 -10.39
CA ASP A 80 9.77 23.02 -11.85
C ASP A 80 10.90 22.08 -12.29
N ASP A 81 12.10 22.22 -11.70
CA ASP A 81 13.24 21.32 -11.96
C ASP A 81 12.91 19.85 -11.66
N THR A 82 12.18 19.60 -10.56
CA THR A 82 11.75 18.25 -10.17
C THR A 82 10.77 17.70 -11.20
N ILE A 83 9.81 18.52 -11.61
CA ILE A 83 8.80 18.16 -12.61
C ILE A 83 9.45 17.85 -13.95
N ASP A 84 10.37 18.69 -14.42
CA ASP A 84 11.06 18.51 -15.70
C ASP A 84 11.97 17.29 -15.68
N THR A 85 12.65 17.05 -14.57
CA THR A 85 13.43 15.83 -14.36
C THR A 85 12.55 14.59 -14.46
N LEU A 86 11.38 14.57 -13.80
CA LEU A 86 10.45 13.44 -13.88
C LEU A 86 9.87 13.27 -15.29
N LYS A 87 9.50 14.36 -15.96
CA LYS A 87 9.01 14.33 -17.35
C LYS A 87 10.06 13.80 -18.33
N SER A 88 11.35 14.09 -18.12
CA SER A 88 12.43 13.56 -18.95
C SER A 88 12.56 12.03 -18.88
N ARG A 89 11.98 11.40 -17.86
CA ARG A 89 11.94 9.94 -17.67
C ARG A 89 10.67 9.29 -18.22
N VAL A 90 9.81 10.05 -18.90
CA VAL A 90 8.63 9.51 -19.61
C VAL A 90 9.08 8.90 -20.93
N PHE A 91 8.75 7.64 -21.14
CA PHE A 91 9.02 6.93 -22.38
C PHE A 91 7.83 7.00 -23.33
N ASN A 92 8.09 7.37 -24.59
CA ASN A 92 7.08 7.41 -25.66
C ASN A 92 7.03 6.10 -26.45
N VAL A 93 7.02 4.97 -25.75
CA VAL A 93 6.96 3.61 -26.33
C VAL A 93 5.92 2.79 -25.57
N SER A 94 5.50 1.65 -26.13
CA SER A 94 4.63 0.75 -25.40
C SER A 94 5.36 0.15 -24.19
N ILE A 95 4.60 -0.24 -23.17
CA ILE A 95 5.14 -0.85 -21.95
C ILE A 95 5.88 -2.15 -22.30
N GLN A 96 5.34 -2.93 -23.24
CA GLN A 96 5.91 -4.20 -23.68
C GLN A 96 7.26 -4.01 -24.37
N GLU A 97 7.37 -3.04 -25.28
CA GLU A 97 8.63 -2.73 -25.95
C GLU A 97 9.67 -2.25 -24.94
N LYS A 98 9.30 -1.33 -24.04
CA LYS A 98 10.24 -0.80 -23.05
C LYS A 98 10.70 -1.86 -22.07
N TYR A 99 9.80 -2.75 -21.66
CA TYR A 99 10.14 -3.84 -20.77
C TYR A 99 11.18 -4.77 -21.38
N LYS A 100 10.99 -5.19 -22.65
CA LYS A 100 11.95 -6.06 -23.36
C LYS A 100 13.30 -5.38 -23.57
N GLU A 101 13.28 -4.08 -23.87
CA GLU A 101 14.50 -3.27 -23.95
C GLU A 101 15.28 -3.35 -22.64
N LEU A 102 14.63 -3.01 -21.52
CA LEU A 102 15.25 -3.03 -20.18
C LEU A 102 15.66 -4.44 -19.72
N GLU A 103 14.89 -5.46 -20.06
CA GLU A 103 15.23 -6.85 -19.76
C GLU A 103 16.52 -7.28 -20.48
N SER A 104 16.73 -6.81 -21.72
CA SER A 104 17.94 -7.10 -22.49
C SER A 104 19.18 -6.31 -22.03
N GLU A 105 19.00 -5.17 -21.36
CA GLU A 105 20.08 -4.34 -20.81
C GLU A 105 20.66 -4.87 -19.47
N GLY A 106 19.89 -5.66 -18.71
CA GLY A 106 20.44 -6.65 -17.79
C GLY A 106 20.05 -6.63 -16.30
N THR A 107 20.35 -7.78 -15.70
CA THR A 107 20.27 -8.27 -14.30
C THR A 107 18.92 -8.69 -13.73
N ASN A 108 17.80 -8.00 -13.98
CA ASN A 108 16.47 -8.48 -13.58
C ASN A 108 15.37 -7.82 -14.43
N PRO A 109 14.26 -8.51 -14.71
CA PRO A 109 13.12 -7.90 -15.37
C PRO A 109 12.58 -6.74 -14.52
N PRO A 110 12.18 -5.61 -15.12
CA PRO A 110 11.71 -4.45 -14.37
C PRO A 110 10.36 -4.71 -13.71
N ILE A 111 10.11 -4.09 -12.56
CA ILE A 111 8.80 -4.15 -11.88
C ILE A 111 7.94 -2.99 -12.38
N CYS A 112 6.79 -3.31 -12.98
CA CYS A 112 5.80 -2.32 -13.39
C CYS A 112 4.76 -2.09 -12.29
N LEU A 113 4.48 -0.82 -11.94
CA LEU A 113 3.47 -0.43 -10.96
C LEU A 113 2.27 0.20 -11.67
N PHE A 114 1.06 -0.23 -11.30
CA PHE A 114 -0.19 0.32 -11.85
C PHE A 114 -1.16 0.68 -10.72
N SER A 115 -2.05 1.64 -11.00
CA SER A 115 -3.06 2.10 -10.05
C SER A 115 -4.28 1.17 -9.92
N LYS A 116 -4.46 0.24 -10.87
CA LYS A 116 -5.61 -0.66 -10.90
C LYS A 116 -5.19 -2.10 -11.12
N VAL A 117 -5.94 -3.01 -10.49
CA VAL A 117 -5.70 -4.46 -10.54
C VAL A 117 -5.94 -5.02 -11.96
N ASP A 118 -6.93 -4.51 -12.68
CA ASP A 118 -7.22 -4.94 -14.07
C ASP A 118 -6.04 -4.65 -15.02
N ALA A 119 -5.39 -3.51 -14.87
CA ALA A 119 -4.19 -3.14 -15.61
C ALA A 119 -3.00 -4.05 -15.26
N CYS A 120 -2.78 -4.33 -13.96
CA CYS A 120 -1.77 -5.28 -13.51
C CYS A 120 -1.99 -6.67 -14.14
N GLN A 121 -3.21 -7.19 -14.04
CA GLN A 121 -3.56 -8.51 -14.56
C GLN A 121 -3.32 -8.60 -16.07
N LYS A 122 -3.82 -7.62 -16.82
CA LYS A 122 -3.64 -7.58 -18.28
C LYS A 122 -2.16 -7.59 -18.68
N ILE A 123 -1.33 -6.81 -18.01
CA ILE A 123 0.12 -6.78 -18.33
C ILE A 123 0.79 -8.09 -17.92
N ASN A 124 0.47 -8.63 -16.75
CA ASN A 124 1.06 -9.90 -16.28
C ASN A 124 0.71 -11.07 -17.22
N GLU A 125 -0.54 -11.15 -17.67
CA GLU A 125 -0.99 -12.16 -18.65
C GLU A 125 -0.24 -12.01 -19.98
N LEU A 126 -0.15 -10.79 -20.52
CA LEU A 126 0.59 -10.52 -21.76
C LEU A 126 2.08 -10.88 -21.66
N MET A 127 2.71 -10.61 -20.51
CA MET A 127 4.10 -11.00 -20.28
C MET A 127 4.26 -12.51 -20.17
N LEU A 128 3.38 -13.18 -19.43
CA LEU A 128 3.41 -14.64 -19.27
C LEU A 128 3.20 -15.37 -20.59
N GLU A 129 2.29 -14.88 -21.45
CA GLU A 129 2.04 -15.43 -22.78
C GLU A 129 3.20 -15.25 -23.75
N SER A 130 4.07 -14.27 -23.51
CA SER A 130 5.25 -14.02 -24.35
C SER A 130 6.43 -14.96 -24.06
N LEU A 131 6.36 -15.73 -22.97
CA LEU A 131 7.40 -16.69 -22.60
C LEU A 131 7.20 -18.01 -23.36
N GLU A 132 8.26 -18.51 -23.99
CA GLU A 132 8.27 -19.78 -24.76
C GLU A 132 8.41 -21.02 -23.85
N THR A 133 7.95 -20.94 -22.60
CA THR A 133 8.10 -22.00 -21.59
C THR A 133 6.78 -22.72 -21.33
N GLU A 134 6.88 -23.97 -20.85
CA GLU A 134 5.71 -24.73 -20.42
C GLU A 134 4.96 -23.99 -19.29
N LYS A 135 3.63 -23.88 -19.44
CA LYS A 135 2.77 -23.29 -18.40
C LYS A 135 2.42 -24.37 -17.39
N ILE A 136 2.68 -24.08 -16.12
CA ILE A 136 2.27 -24.94 -15.00
C ILE A 136 1.06 -24.30 -14.34
N GLU A 137 -0.06 -25.02 -14.30
CA GLU A 137 -1.25 -24.60 -13.58
C GLU A 137 -1.20 -25.08 -12.13
N LEU A 138 -1.35 -24.13 -11.19
CA LEU A 138 -1.39 -24.40 -9.75
C LEU A 138 -2.79 -24.07 -9.23
N ALA A 139 -3.64 -25.09 -9.11
CA ALA A 139 -5.00 -24.93 -8.58
C ALA A 139 -4.98 -24.87 -7.04
N CYS A 140 -5.62 -23.83 -6.49
CA CYS A 140 -5.81 -23.71 -5.04
C CYS A 140 -7.05 -24.49 -4.59
N VAL A 141 -6.97 -25.12 -3.41
CA VAL A 141 -8.12 -25.75 -2.73
C VAL A 141 -8.34 -25.02 -1.42
N ASP A 142 -9.42 -24.25 -1.37
CA ASP A 142 -9.80 -23.53 -0.16
C ASP A 142 -10.61 -24.47 0.75
N VAL A 143 -10.16 -24.65 1.99
CA VAL A 143 -10.90 -25.37 3.02
C VAL A 143 -11.54 -24.35 3.95
N VAL A 144 -12.86 -24.33 4.03
CA VAL A 144 -13.59 -23.53 5.01
C VAL A 144 -13.82 -24.39 6.24
N ASP A 145 -13.21 -24.01 7.35
CA ASP A 145 -13.49 -24.62 8.65
C ASP A 145 -14.87 -24.13 9.14
N GLU A 146 -15.86 -25.01 9.12
CA GLU A 146 -17.22 -24.73 9.61
C GLU A 146 -17.30 -24.65 11.15
N SER A 147 -16.23 -25.00 11.87
CA SER A 147 -16.21 -24.97 13.35
C SER A 147 -15.98 -23.58 13.94
N GLY A 148 -15.48 -22.64 13.14
CA GLY A 148 -15.42 -21.23 13.48
C GLY A 148 -16.78 -20.57 13.26
N SER A 149 -17.42 -20.09 14.33
CA SER A 149 -18.63 -19.28 14.23
C SER A 149 -18.31 -17.98 13.49
N THR A 150 -18.36 -18.02 12.15
CA THR A 150 -18.35 -16.83 11.32
C THR A 150 -19.72 -16.18 11.46
N ALA A 151 -19.89 -15.37 12.51
CA ALA A 151 -21.00 -14.44 12.55
C ALA A 151 -20.89 -13.58 11.28
N LYS A 152 -21.69 -13.92 10.27
CA LYS A 152 -21.80 -13.15 9.03
C LYS A 152 -22.20 -11.74 9.45
N PHE A 153 -21.28 -10.79 9.30
CA PHE A 153 -21.59 -9.38 9.48
C PHE A 153 -22.46 -8.96 8.30
N ASP A 154 -23.76 -9.19 8.41
CA ASP A 154 -24.73 -8.67 7.47
C ASP A 154 -24.72 -7.14 7.57
N LYS A 155 -24.05 -6.49 6.61
CA LYS A 155 -24.23 -5.05 6.36
C LYS A 155 -25.68 -4.84 5.95
N LYS A 156 -26.56 -4.63 6.94
CA LYS A 156 -27.89 -4.06 6.69
C LYS A 156 -27.67 -2.76 5.92
N ARG A 157 -28.06 -2.75 4.65
CA ARG A 157 -28.29 -1.51 3.90
C ARG A 157 -29.53 -0.89 4.52
N GLU A 158 -29.34 0.08 5.41
CA GLU A 158 -30.41 1.02 5.72
C GLU A 158 -30.76 1.75 4.40
N LYS A 159 -31.97 1.51 3.92
CA LYS A 159 -32.56 2.30 2.84
C LYS A 159 -33.02 3.62 3.47
N ASN A 160 -32.47 4.72 2.98
CA ASN A 160 -33.08 6.04 3.14
C ASN A 160 -34.44 6.08 2.43
#